data_AF-A0A946V5C5-F1
#
_entry.id   AF-A0A946V5C5-F1
#
_cell.length_a   1.000
_cell.length_b   1.000
_cell.length_c   1.000
_cell.angle_alpha   90.00
_cell.angle_beta   90.00
_cell.angle_gamma   90.00
#
_symmetry.space_group_name_H-M   'P 1'
#
loop_
_entity.id
_entity.type
_entity.pdbx_description
1 polymer ?
#
loop_
_entity_poly.entity_id
_entity_poly.type
_entity_poly.pdbx_seq_one_letter_code
_entity_poly.pdbx_strand_id
1 'polypeptide(L)'
;MLLALSILALLAGPVAYTLGRRNPVARQILDGFIFITIAGIVTVNIIPEALGGGGQFAILFLVLGIVFPVLLERGLHHRFHAAHAIVLALAALGLVIHSTLDGIALLIAPMSEDGQRLAWAVVLHRLPVGMAIWWSLRPNLGLTAAVAAFVLIIVSTTAPVLLGTPLVEITEARSVAWLQAFISGSLIHIVAFGVSHDHDKHVEPVAQFQDWGYRLGILIGLFLVFTAPELHH
;
A
#
# COMPACT_ATOMS: atom_id res chain seq x y z
N MET A 1 -10.00 -11.25 -17.86
CA MET A 1 -8.89 -12.13 -17.44
C MET A 1 -7.93 -11.42 -16.49
N LEU A 2 -7.40 -10.23 -16.83
CA LEU A 2 -6.44 -9.49 -15.99
C LEU A 2 -6.96 -9.16 -14.58
N LEU A 3 -8.22 -8.70 -14.47
CA LEU A 3 -8.87 -8.46 -13.17
C LEU A 3 -8.91 -9.72 -12.29
N ALA A 4 -9.21 -10.88 -12.88
CA ALA A 4 -9.23 -12.14 -12.13
C ALA A 4 -7.83 -12.52 -11.63
N LEU A 5 -6.80 -12.36 -12.47
CA LEU A 5 -5.40 -12.58 -12.07
C LEU A 5 -4.98 -11.62 -10.95
N SER A 6 -5.41 -10.36 -11.00
CA SER A 6 -5.08 -9.36 -9.98
C SER A 6 -5.73 -9.70 -8.63
N ILE A 7 -7.00 -10.14 -8.63
CA ILE A 7 -7.70 -10.61 -7.42
C ILE A 7 -7.05 -11.89 -6.88
N LEU A 8 -6.70 -12.84 -7.75
CA LEU A 8 -6.01 -14.06 -7.35
C LEU A 8 -4.64 -13.76 -6.73
N ALA A 9 -3.86 -12.85 -7.30
CA ALA A 9 -2.59 -12.41 -6.74
C ALA A 9 -2.77 -11.78 -5.35
N LEU A 10 -3.77 -10.91 -5.19
CA LEU A 10 -4.11 -10.30 -3.91
C LEU A 10 -4.47 -11.37 -2.84
N LEU A 11 -5.34 -12.32 -3.19
CA LEU A 11 -5.78 -13.39 -2.28
C LEU A 11 -4.71 -14.46 -2.03
N ALA A 12 -3.73 -14.61 -2.92
CA ALA A 12 -2.56 -15.46 -2.70
C ALA A 12 -1.65 -14.89 -1.61
N GLY A 13 -1.68 -13.58 -1.35
CA GLY A 13 -0.86 -12.91 -0.33
C GLY A 13 -0.99 -13.50 1.08
N PRO A 14 -2.20 -13.59 1.66
CA PRO A 14 -2.45 -14.29 2.92
C PRO A 14 -1.88 -15.71 2.98
N VAL A 15 -2.05 -16.49 1.92
CA VAL A 15 -1.60 -17.88 1.85
C VAL A 15 -0.07 -17.93 1.84
N ALA A 16 0.55 -17.15 0.96
CA ALA A 16 2.00 -17.09 0.84
C ALA A 16 2.67 -16.63 2.15
N TYR A 17 2.12 -15.59 2.80
CA TYR A 17 2.64 -15.12 4.08
C TYR A 17 2.45 -16.16 5.20
N THR A 18 1.28 -16.77 5.31
CA THR A 18 1.00 -17.77 6.36
C THR A 18 1.79 -19.06 6.22
N LEU A 19 2.12 -19.46 4.99
CA LEU A 19 2.99 -20.61 4.72
C LEU A 19 4.45 -20.24 5.00
N GLY A 20 4.92 -19.10 4.50
CA GLY A 20 6.32 -18.69 4.65
C GLY A 20 6.71 -18.38 6.10
N ARG A 21 5.80 -17.82 6.91
CA ARG A 21 6.08 -17.51 8.33
C ARG A 21 6.34 -18.73 9.21
N ARG A 22 6.09 -19.96 8.73
CA ARG A 22 6.39 -21.20 9.47
C ARG A 22 7.90 -21.44 9.62
N ASN A 23 8.71 -20.88 8.74
CA ASN A 23 10.17 -20.95 8.80
C ASN A 23 10.71 -19.56 9.23
N PRO A 24 11.60 -19.49 10.25
CA PRO A 24 12.13 -18.22 10.74
C PRO A 24 12.87 -17.41 9.66
N VAL A 25 13.64 -18.06 8.78
CA VAL A 25 14.38 -17.37 7.71
C VAL A 25 13.42 -16.82 6.66
N ALA A 26 12.43 -17.63 6.25
CA ALA A 26 11.43 -17.20 5.27
C ALA A 26 10.55 -16.07 5.82
N ARG A 27 10.21 -16.09 7.12
CA ARG A 27 9.53 -14.98 7.80
C ARG A 27 10.32 -13.68 7.67
N GLN A 28 11.62 -13.70 7.98
CA GLN A 28 12.48 -12.52 7.87
C GLN A 28 12.53 -11.97 6.43
N ILE A 29 12.68 -12.85 5.43
CA ILE A 29 12.64 -12.46 4.01
C ILE A 29 11.31 -11.80 3.66
N LEU A 30 10.19 -12.41 4.08
CA LEU A 30 8.86 -11.85 3.81
C LEU A 30 8.65 -10.51 4.51
N ASP A 31 9.06 -10.35 5.77
CA ASP A 31 8.92 -9.09 6.51
C ASP A 31 9.71 -7.96 5.82
N GLY A 32 10.95 -8.22 5.39
CA GLY A 32 11.76 -7.25 4.64
C GLY A 32 11.18 -6.92 3.27
N PHE A 33 10.69 -7.94 2.56
CA PHE A 33 10.03 -7.80 1.26
C PHE A 33 8.75 -6.95 1.37
N ILE A 34 7.88 -7.26 2.32
CA ILE A 34 6.63 -6.53 2.56
C ILE A 34 6.93 -5.08 2.91
N PHE A 35 7.84 -4.83 3.86
CA PHE A 35 8.20 -3.50 4.31
C PHE A 35 8.68 -2.62 3.14
N ILE A 36 9.69 -3.07 2.40
CA ILE A 36 10.24 -2.27 1.32
C ILE A 36 9.28 -2.12 0.16
N THR A 37 8.43 -3.11 -0.11
CA THR A 37 7.49 -3.05 -1.22
C THR A 37 6.39 -2.03 -0.94
N ILE A 38 5.86 -1.97 0.29
CA ILE A 38 4.89 -0.93 0.69
C ILE A 38 5.53 0.45 0.56
N ALA A 39 6.70 0.64 1.19
CA ALA A 39 7.41 1.92 1.16
C ALA A 39 7.73 2.33 -0.27
N GLY A 40 8.28 1.41 -1.05
CA GLY A 40 8.66 1.56 -2.44
C GLY A 40 7.47 1.93 -3.32
N ILE A 41 6.36 1.19 -3.28
CA ILE A 41 5.15 1.50 -4.05
C ILE A 41 4.65 2.90 -3.73
N VAL A 42 4.57 3.28 -2.44
CA VAL A 42 4.12 4.62 -2.04
C VAL A 42 5.04 5.69 -2.64
N THR A 43 6.36 5.51 -2.54
CA THR A 43 7.34 6.51 -2.99
C THR A 43 7.58 6.56 -4.50
N VAL A 44 7.48 5.44 -5.20
CA VAL A 44 7.85 5.31 -6.62
C VAL A 44 6.62 5.37 -7.52
N ASN A 45 5.46 4.90 -7.05
CA ASN A 45 4.24 4.89 -7.85
C ASN A 45 3.26 5.97 -7.37
N ILE A 46 2.81 5.89 -6.11
CA ILE A 46 1.68 6.70 -5.63
C ILE A 46 2.03 8.19 -5.54
N ILE A 47 3.20 8.53 -4.97
CA ILE A 47 3.60 9.93 -4.83
C ILE A 47 3.86 10.59 -6.18
N PRO A 48 4.67 10.01 -7.10
CA PRO A 48 4.91 10.63 -8.40
C PRO A 48 3.64 10.82 -9.20
N GLU A 49 2.73 9.84 -9.20
CA GLU A 49 1.42 9.94 -9.86
C GLU A 49 0.57 11.06 -9.24
N ALA A 50 0.49 11.14 -7.91
CA ALA A 50 -0.25 12.19 -7.21
C ALA A 50 0.34 13.60 -7.48
N LEU A 51 1.67 13.72 -7.58
CA LEU A 51 2.33 14.97 -7.95
C LEU A 51 2.07 15.35 -9.42
N GLY A 52 2.08 14.36 -10.32
CA GLY A 52 1.77 14.56 -11.74
C GLY A 52 0.33 15.02 -11.98
N GLY A 53 -0.64 14.35 -11.35
CA GLY A 53 -2.07 14.69 -11.50
C GLY A 53 -2.50 15.93 -10.70
N GLY A 54 -1.93 16.16 -9.52
CA GLY A 54 -2.33 17.25 -8.63
C GLY A 54 -1.56 18.56 -8.83
N GLY A 55 -0.48 18.54 -9.62
CA GLY A 55 0.39 19.70 -9.86
C GLY A 55 1.08 20.23 -8.60
N GLN A 56 1.48 21.51 -8.61
CA GLN A 56 2.23 22.11 -7.49
C GLN A 56 1.54 22.01 -6.12
N PHE A 57 0.20 22.05 -6.07
CA PHE A 57 -0.54 21.92 -4.82
C PHE A 57 -0.40 20.52 -4.19
N ALA A 58 -0.18 19.48 -4.99
CA ALA A 58 0.07 18.14 -4.45
C ALA A 58 1.32 18.09 -3.55
N ILE A 59 2.34 18.92 -3.82
CA ILE A 59 3.52 19.05 -2.95
C ILE A 59 3.12 19.60 -1.57
N LEU A 60 2.27 20.63 -1.54
CA LEU A 60 1.74 21.18 -0.29
C LEU A 60 0.99 20.10 0.49
N PHE A 61 0.09 19.37 -0.17
CA PHE A 61 -0.66 18.29 0.47
C PHE A 61 0.24 17.15 0.95
N LEU A 62 1.28 16.79 0.20
CA LEU A 62 2.28 15.80 0.62
C LEU A 62 2.98 16.23 1.91
N VAL A 63 3.46 17.48 1.98
CA VAL A 63 4.11 18.03 3.17
C VAL A 63 3.14 18.07 4.35
N LEU A 64 1.89 18.53 4.13
CA LEU A 64 0.85 18.48 5.15
C LEU A 64 0.60 17.06 5.64
N GLY A 65 0.62 16.08 4.73
CA GLY A 65 0.50 14.66 5.05
C GLY A 65 1.61 14.19 5.98
N ILE A 66 2.87 14.54 5.72
CA ILE A 66 4.02 14.18 6.56
C ILE A 66 3.92 14.79 7.96
N VAL A 67 3.45 16.05 8.04
CA VAL A 67 3.33 16.79 9.29
C VAL A 67 2.10 16.35 10.10
N PHE A 68 1.06 15.86 9.43
CA PHE A 68 -0.24 15.54 10.05
C PHE A 68 -0.15 14.54 11.20
N PRO A 69 0.52 13.37 11.09
CA PRO A 69 0.67 12.44 12.20
C PRO A 69 1.34 13.07 13.42
N VAL A 70 2.39 13.90 13.22
CA VAL A 70 3.08 14.60 14.31
C VAL A 70 2.13 15.55 15.05
N LEU A 71 1.32 16.31 14.31
CA LEU A 71 0.34 17.21 14.92
C LEU A 71 -0.73 16.44 15.66
N LEU A 72 -1.18 15.32 15.10
CA LEU A 72 -2.20 14.47 15.68
C LEU A 72 -1.72 13.81 16.99
N GLU A 73 -0.51 13.27 17.00
CA GLU A 73 0.13 12.70 18.19
C GLU A 73 0.31 13.73 19.30
N ARG A 74 0.77 14.95 18.95
CA ARG A 74 0.91 16.06 19.92
C ARG A 74 -0.43 16.52 20.46
N GLY A 75 -1.46 16.64 19.61
CA GLY A 75 -2.80 17.10 20.00
C GLY A 75 -3.58 16.05 20.79
N LEU A 76 -3.37 14.77 20.52
CA LEU A 76 -4.03 13.64 21.17
C LEU A 76 -3.10 12.89 22.14
N HIS A 77 -2.16 13.57 22.77
CA HIS A 77 -1.18 12.98 23.69
C HIS A 77 -1.81 12.17 24.85
N HIS A 78 -3.09 12.38 25.17
CA HIS A 78 -3.83 11.59 26.19
C HIS A 78 -4.64 10.43 25.59
N ARG A 79 -4.70 10.30 24.26
CA ARG A 79 -5.52 9.34 23.50
C ARG A 79 -4.73 8.74 22.32
N PHE A 80 -3.55 8.20 22.58
CA PHE A 80 -2.68 7.59 21.56
C PHE A 80 -3.41 6.59 20.64
N HIS A 81 -4.32 5.77 21.17
CA HIS A 81 -5.13 4.84 20.37
C HIS A 81 -6.03 5.54 19.35
N ALA A 82 -6.54 6.74 19.66
CA ALA A 82 -7.38 7.50 18.74
C ALA A 82 -6.56 8.11 17.59
N ALA A 83 -5.35 8.62 17.87
CA ALA A 83 -4.45 9.12 16.84
C ALA A 83 -4.09 8.01 15.85
N HIS A 84 -3.67 6.85 16.36
CA HIS A 84 -3.32 5.70 15.53
C HIS A 84 -4.51 5.20 14.70
N ALA A 85 -5.71 5.12 15.29
CA ALA A 85 -6.92 4.71 14.57
C ALA A 85 -7.29 5.65 13.42
N ILE A 86 -7.11 6.97 13.59
CA ILE A 86 -7.35 7.95 12.53
C ILE A 86 -6.37 7.75 11.38
N VAL A 87 -5.08 7.58 11.67
CA VAL A 87 -4.10 7.38 10.59
C VAL A 87 -4.32 6.04 9.89
N LEU A 88 -4.70 4.98 10.62
CA LEU A 88 -5.11 3.71 10.03
C LEU A 88 -6.35 3.86 9.13
N ALA A 89 -7.34 4.64 9.54
CA ALA A 89 -8.53 4.92 8.73
C ALA A 89 -8.16 5.69 7.45
N LEU A 90 -7.24 6.66 7.54
CA LEU A 90 -6.70 7.37 6.38
C LEU A 90 -5.92 6.43 5.46
N ALA A 91 -5.12 5.52 6.00
CA ALA A 91 -4.41 4.50 5.24
C ALA A 91 -5.38 3.58 4.48
N ALA A 92 -6.46 3.14 5.14
CA ALA A 92 -7.50 2.34 4.51
C ALA A 92 -8.21 3.11 3.38
N LEU A 93 -8.51 4.40 3.59
CA LEU A 93 -9.09 5.26 2.55
C LEU A 93 -8.14 5.42 1.35
N GLY A 94 -6.86 5.66 1.60
CA GLY A 94 -5.86 5.77 0.54
C GLY A 94 -5.75 4.49 -0.27
N LEU A 95 -5.78 3.33 0.41
CA LEU A 95 -5.75 2.03 -0.23
C LEU A 95 -6.99 1.77 -1.08
N VAL A 96 -8.17 2.23 -0.65
CA VAL A 96 -9.40 2.20 -1.47
C VAL A 96 -9.22 3.00 -2.74
N ILE A 97 -8.83 4.28 -2.64
CA ILE A 97 -8.64 5.17 -3.78
C ILE A 97 -7.60 4.57 -4.75
N HIS A 98 -6.47 4.13 -4.22
CA HIS A 98 -5.40 3.53 -5.02
C HIS A 98 -5.85 2.23 -5.70
N SER A 99 -6.62 1.38 -5.00
CA SER A 99 -7.15 0.16 -5.62
C SER A 99 -8.21 0.43 -6.70
N THR A 100 -8.89 1.57 -6.65
CA THR A 100 -9.74 2.03 -7.76
C THR A 100 -8.90 2.43 -8.96
N LEU A 101 -7.78 3.13 -8.77
CA LEU A 101 -6.84 3.46 -9.85
C LEU A 101 -6.23 2.21 -10.48
N ASP A 102 -5.87 1.18 -9.69
CA ASP A 102 -5.48 -0.14 -10.21
C ASP A 102 -6.54 -0.72 -11.16
N GLY A 103 -7.81 -0.62 -10.75
CA GLY A 103 -8.94 -1.10 -11.55
C GLY A 103 -9.08 -0.35 -12.87
N ILE A 104 -8.84 0.97 -12.85
CA ILE A 104 -8.82 1.81 -14.06
C ILE A 104 -7.65 1.43 -14.97
N ALA A 105 -6.45 1.23 -14.41
CA ALA A 105 -5.30 0.76 -15.15
C ALA A 105 -5.57 -0.59 -15.84
N LEU A 106 -6.22 -1.52 -15.15
CA LEU A 106 -6.62 -2.82 -15.72
C LEU A 106 -7.74 -2.71 -16.77
N LEU A 107 -8.63 -1.72 -16.65
CA LEU A 107 -9.71 -1.45 -17.60
C LEU A 107 -9.15 -0.90 -18.92
N ILE A 108 -8.17 0.01 -18.85
CA ILE A 108 -7.60 0.70 -20.01
C ILE A 108 -6.47 -0.11 -20.66
N ALA A 109 -5.79 -1.00 -19.91
CA ALA A 109 -4.68 -1.82 -20.38
C ALA A 109 -4.88 -2.55 -21.73
N PRO A 110 -6.06 -3.13 -22.05
CA PRO A 110 -6.26 -3.77 -23.36
C PRO A 110 -6.32 -2.79 -24.55
N MET A 111 -6.43 -1.48 -24.28
CA MET A 111 -6.62 -0.43 -25.29
C MET A 111 -5.34 0.35 -25.61
N SER A 112 -4.24 0.14 -24.87
CA SER A 112 -2.97 0.83 -25.07
C SER A 112 -1.86 -0.14 -25.51
N GLU A 113 -0.92 0.34 -26.33
CA GLU A 113 0.19 -0.47 -26.86
C GLU A 113 1.07 -1.06 -25.73
N ASP A 114 1.30 -0.28 -24.67
CA ASP A 114 2.05 -0.72 -23.48
C ASP A 114 1.16 -1.25 -22.35
N GLY A 115 -0.16 -1.30 -22.53
CA GLY A 115 -1.10 -1.59 -21.45
C GLY A 115 -0.98 -2.99 -20.87
N GLN A 116 -0.47 -3.96 -21.64
CA GLN A 116 -0.20 -5.30 -21.10
C GLN A 116 0.93 -5.30 -20.06
N ARG A 117 1.93 -4.45 -20.23
CA ARG A 117 3.03 -4.29 -19.28
C ARG A 117 2.52 -3.64 -17.98
N LEU A 118 1.74 -2.57 -18.09
CA LEU A 118 1.03 -1.93 -16.99
C LEU A 118 0.15 -2.93 -16.21
N ALA A 119 -0.62 -3.76 -16.92
CA ALA A 119 -1.47 -4.76 -16.27
C ALA A 119 -0.67 -5.80 -15.47
N TRP A 120 0.48 -6.24 -15.98
CA TRP A 120 1.36 -7.13 -15.23
C TRP A 120 1.98 -6.45 -14.01
N ALA A 121 2.37 -5.18 -14.11
CA ALA A 121 2.82 -4.40 -12.97
C ALA A 121 1.74 -4.34 -11.87
N VAL A 122 0.46 -4.14 -12.26
CA VAL A 122 -0.68 -4.17 -11.33
C VAL A 122 -0.85 -5.56 -10.69
N VAL A 123 -0.83 -6.62 -11.49
CA VAL A 123 -1.01 -8.00 -10.98
C VAL A 123 0.13 -8.40 -10.04
N LEU A 124 1.37 -8.06 -10.37
CA LEU A 124 2.55 -8.49 -9.60
C LEU A 124 2.63 -7.81 -8.24
N HIS A 125 2.37 -6.51 -8.15
CA HIS A 125 2.47 -5.80 -6.88
C HIS A 125 1.33 -6.14 -5.91
N ARG A 126 0.22 -6.69 -6.40
CA ARG A 126 -0.93 -7.11 -5.57
C ARG A 126 -0.63 -8.24 -4.62
N LEU A 127 0.30 -9.13 -4.97
CA LEU A 127 0.74 -10.19 -4.09
C LEU A 127 1.37 -9.61 -2.79
N PRO A 128 2.41 -8.74 -2.86
CA PRO A 128 2.93 -8.03 -1.69
C PRO A 128 1.87 -7.23 -0.94
N VAL A 129 0.96 -6.55 -1.63
CA VAL A 129 -0.15 -5.81 -0.97
C VAL A 129 -1.05 -6.75 -0.17
N GLY A 130 -1.41 -7.90 -0.72
CA GLY A 130 -2.18 -8.92 -0.01
C GLY A 130 -1.43 -9.48 1.21
N MET A 131 -0.13 -9.70 1.09
CA MET A 131 0.72 -10.09 2.22
C MET A 131 0.72 -9.00 3.30
N ALA A 132 0.89 -7.72 2.92
CA ALA A 132 0.91 -6.57 3.82
C ALA A 132 -0.38 -6.41 4.62
N ILE A 133 -1.53 -6.50 3.95
CA ILE A 133 -2.86 -6.42 4.59
C ILE A 133 -3.00 -7.54 5.61
N TRP A 134 -2.64 -8.76 5.25
CA TRP A 134 -2.75 -9.90 6.14
C TRP A 134 -1.77 -9.81 7.31
N TRP A 135 -0.51 -9.44 7.03
CA TRP A 135 0.55 -9.22 8.01
C TRP A 135 0.17 -8.15 9.04
N SER A 136 -0.42 -7.04 8.60
CA SER A 136 -0.74 -5.90 9.45
C SER A 136 -2.08 -6.04 10.17
N LEU A 137 -3.17 -6.38 9.47
CA LEU A 137 -4.51 -6.33 10.05
C LEU A 137 -4.86 -7.57 10.85
N ARG A 138 -4.44 -8.77 10.42
CA ARG A 138 -4.85 -10.02 11.08
C ARG A 138 -4.37 -10.13 12.53
N PRO A 139 -3.09 -9.89 12.87
CA PRO A 139 -2.64 -9.99 14.25
C PRO A 139 -3.10 -8.81 15.12
N ASN A 140 -3.23 -7.61 14.55
CA ASN A 140 -3.51 -6.40 15.32
C ASN A 140 -5.01 -6.13 15.51
N LEU A 141 -5.85 -6.44 14.51
CA LEU A 141 -7.30 -6.12 14.51
C LEU A 141 -8.19 -7.36 14.28
N GLY A 142 -7.60 -8.53 14.10
CA GLY A 142 -8.31 -9.79 13.95
C GLY A 142 -8.73 -10.14 12.51
N LEU A 143 -9.39 -11.29 12.37
CA LEU A 143 -9.80 -11.84 11.07
C LEU A 143 -10.81 -10.95 10.35
N THR A 144 -11.80 -10.42 11.09
CA THR A 144 -12.89 -9.64 10.51
C THR A 144 -12.38 -8.39 9.81
N ALA A 145 -11.47 -7.65 10.44
CA ALA A 145 -10.86 -6.46 9.85
C ALA A 145 -10.04 -6.79 8.60
N ALA A 146 -9.24 -7.87 8.65
CA ALA A 146 -8.47 -8.32 7.49
C ALA A 146 -9.39 -8.68 6.30
N VAL A 147 -10.43 -9.48 6.53
CA VAL A 147 -11.40 -9.87 5.49
C VAL A 147 -12.14 -8.65 4.95
N ALA A 148 -12.58 -7.74 5.82
CA ALA A 148 -13.25 -6.51 5.41
C ALA A 148 -12.36 -5.67 4.48
N ALA A 149 -11.05 -5.56 4.78
CA ALA A 149 -10.10 -4.86 3.91
C ALA A 149 -9.97 -5.54 2.54
N PHE A 150 -9.86 -6.88 2.48
CA PHE A 150 -9.83 -7.60 1.19
C PHE A 150 -11.10 -7.36 0.37
N VAL A 151 -12.28 -7.48 1.00
CA VAL A 151 -13.55 -7.24 0.31
C VAL A 151 -13.60 -5.81 -0.22
N LEU A 152 -13.24 -4.82 0.60
CA LEU A 152 -13.26 -3.42 0.23
C LEU A 152 -12.34 -3.13 -0.97
N ILE A 153 -11.13 -3.70 -0.99
CA ILE A 153 -10.16 -3.53 -2.08
C ILE A 153 -10.64 -4.23 -3.35
N ILE A 154 -11.17 -5.45 -3.26
CA ILE A 154 -11.70 -6.19 -4.41
C ILE A 154 -12.86 -5.41 -5.05
N VAL A 155 -13.79 -4.92 -4.24
CA VAL A 155 -14.91 -4.09 -4.70
C VAL A 155 -14.39 -2.82 -5.37
N SER A 156 -13.48 -2.12 -4.72
CA SER A 156 -12.91 -0.86 -5.22
C SER A 156 -12.15 -1.03 -6.53
N THR A 157 -11.46 -2.16 -6.72
CA THR A 157 -10.77 -2.53 -7.98
C THR A 157 -11.75 -2.89 -9.08
N THR A 158 -12.86 -3.54 -8.73
CA THR A 158 -13.84 -4.00 -9.72
C THR A 158 -14.78 -2.87 -10.14
N ALA A 159 -14.96 -1.85 -9.29
CA ALA A 159 -15.87 -0.73 -9.51
C ALA A 159 -15.65 0.00 -10.86
N PRO A 160 -14.42 0.32 -11.32
CA PRO A 160 -14.20 0.91 -12.64
C PRO A 160 -14.75 0.09 -13.80
N VAL A 161 -14.62 -1.24 -13.74
CA VAL A 161 -15.11 -2.13 -14.79
C VAL A 161 -16.65 -2.16 -14.84
N LEU A 162 -17.30 -1.95 -13.69
CA LEU A 162 -18.77 -1.96 -13.59
C LEU A 162 -19.39 -0.60 -13.88
N LEU A 163 -18.76 0.48 -13.44
CA LEU A 163 -19.31 1.84 -13.50
C LEU A 163 -18.82 2.61 -14.73
N GLY A 164 -17.65 2.28 -15.28
CA GLY A 164 -17.11 2.90 -16.48
C GLY A 164 -16.68 4.36 -16.30
N THR A 165 -17.01 5.20 -17.29
CA THR A 165 -16.51 6.57 -17.41
C THR A 165 -16.77 7.51 -16.22
N PRO A 166 -17.93 7.48 -15.51
CA PRO A 166 -18.16 8.40 -14.41
C PRO A 166 -17.16 8.21 -13.27
N LEU A 167 -16.67 6.98 -13.05
CA LEU A 167 -15.70 6.73 -12.00
C LEU A 167 -14.30 7.21 -12.41
N VAL A 168 -13.94 7.07 -13.69
CA VAL A 168 -12.68 7.57 -14.25
C VAL A 168 -12.59 9.09 -14.09
N GLU A 169 -13.65 9.82 -14.45
CA GLU A 169 -13.71 11.28 -14.32
C GLU A 169 -13.53 11.75 -12.87
N ILE A 170 -14.14 11.05 -11.90
CA ILE A 170 -13.97 11.36 -10.48
C ILE A 170 -12.52 11.17 -10.05
N THR A 171 -11.88 10.07 -10.47
CA THR A 171 -10.49 9.77 -10.09
C THR A 171 -9.46 10.68 -10.76
N GLU A 172 -9.77 11.24 -11.93
CA GLU A 172 -8.94 12.23 -12.62
C GLU A 172 -9.03 13.63 -11.99
N ALA A 173 -9.98 13.86 -11.07
CA ALA A 173 -10.09 15.12 -10.37
C ALA A 173 -8.80 15.41 -9.57
N ARG A 174 -8.26 16.62 -9.71
CA ARG A 174 -7.04 17.05 -8.98
C ARG A 174 -7.16 16.88 -7.46
N SER A 175 -8.36 16.98 -6.91
CA SER A 175 -8.64 16.76 -5.50
C SER A 175 -8.31 15.33 -5.05
N VAL A 176 -8.51 14.33 -5.90
CA VAL A 176 -8.13 12.94 -5.61
C VAL A 176 -6.61 12.82 -5.54
N ALA A 177 -5.89 13.43 -6.48
CA ALA A 177 -4.43 13.48 -6.45
C ALA A 177 -3.88 14.20 -5.21
N TRP A 178 -4.49 15.31 -4.79
CA TRP A 178 -4.14 16.00 -3.53
C TRP A 178 -4.37 15.12 -2.31
N LEU A 179 -5.50 14.41 -2.27
CA LEU A 179 -5.82 13.48 -1.19
C LEU A 179 -4.83 12.32 -1.14
N GLN A 180 -4.46 11.74 -2.29
CA GLN A 180 -3.43 10.71 -2.37
C GLN A 180 -2.07 11.23 -1.90
N ALA A 181 -1.66 12.43 -2.31
CA ALA A 181 -0.42 13.04 -1.84
C ALA A 181 -0.41 13.20 -0.33
N PHE A 182 -1.51 13.71 0.25
CA PHE A 182 -1.66 13.83 1.70
C PHE A 182 -1.60 12.47 2.42
N ILE A 183 -2.34 11.48 1.94
CA ILE A 183 -2.35 10.15 2.58
C ILE A 183 -0.96 9.50 2.47
N SER A 184 -0.32 9.54 1.31
CA SER A 184 1.04 9.01 1.12
C SER A 184 2.06 9.72 2.02
N GLY A 185 1.96 11.04 2.19
CA GLY A 185 2.80 11.77 3.14
C GLY A 185 2.62 11.28 4.59
N SER A 186 1.38 11.03 5.00
CA SER A 186 1.08 10.50 6.34
C SER A 186 1.62 9.08 6.54
N LEU A 187 1.60 8.25 5.49
CA LEU A 187 2.17 6.90 5.51
C LEU A 187 3.69 6.90 5.61
N ILE A 188 4.37 7.81 4.89
CA ILE A 188 5.83 7.97 5.00
C ILE A 188 6.23 8.23 6.44
N HIS A 189 5.50 9.10 7.15
CA HIS A 189 5.80 9.38 8.54
C HIS A 189 5.75 8.10 9.40
N ILE A 190 4.70 7.28 9.25
CA ILE A 190 4.56 6.03 10.02
C ILE A 190 5.66 5.04 9.68
N VAL A 191 5.95 4.85 8.39
CA VAL A 191 6.96 3.87 7.95
C VAL A 191 8.37 4.30 8.39
N ALA A 192 8.66 5.60 8.35
CA ALA A 192 9.98 6.14 8.71
C ALA A 192 10.18 6.30 10.23
N PHE A 193 9.14 6.69 10.98
CA PHE A 193 9.26 7.06 12.40
C PHE A 193 8.47 6.17 13.36
N GLY A 194 7.46 5.43 12.89
CA GLY A 194 6.66 4.52 13.70
C GLY A 194 7.42 3.29 14.20
N VAL A 195 8.55 2.95 13.57
CA VAL A 195 9.46 1.89 14.05
C VAL A 195 10.28 2.34 15.26
N SER A 196 10.32 3.64 15.58
CA SER A 196 11.22 4.21 16.60
C SER A 196 10.59 4.46 17.98
N HIS A 197 9.29 4.19 18.19
CA HIS A 197 8.59 4.59 19.43
C HIS A 197 7.99 3.44 20.27
N ASP A 198 8.28 2.17 19.96
CA ASP A 198 7.80 1.04 20.77
C ASP A 198 8.95 0.38 21.57
N HIS A 199 9.41 1.07 22.60
CA HIS A 199 10.08 0.46 23.75
C HIS A 199 9.05 0.36 24.88
N ASP A 200 8.20 -0.66 24.86
CA ASP A 200 7.77 -1.44 26.04
C ASP A 200 6.45 -2.16 25.75
N LYS A 201 6.57 -3.45 25.38
CA LYS A 201 5.79 -4.62 25.88
C LYS A 201 5.60 -5.68 24.78
N HIS A 202 6.35 -6.77 24.89
CA HIS A 202 6.00 -8.12 24.39
C HIS A 202 5.46 -8.27 22.96
N VAL A 203 5.96 -7.50 22.01
CA VAL A 203 5.91 -7.86 20.59
C VAL A 203 7.23 -8.57 20.27
N GLU A 204 7.18 -9.79 19.72
CA GLU A 204 8.39 -10.40 19.15
C GLU A 204 9.06 -9.36 18.25
N PRO A 205 10.35 -9.06 18.46
CA PRO A 205 10.99 -7.95 17.78
C PRO A 205 10.82 -8.18 16.29
N VAL A 206 10.26 -7.17 15.60
CA VAL A 206 10.44 -7.02 14.16
C VAL A 206 11.91 -7.31 13.90
N ALA A 207 12.18 -8.41 13.19
CA ALA A 207 13.50 -9.01 13.08
C ALA A 207 14.55 -7.90 12.92
N GLN A 208 15.52 -7.87 13.84
CA GLN A 208 16.53 -6.82 13.87
C GLN A 208 17.04 -6.59 12.44
N PHE A 209 17.18 -5.34 12.02
CA PHE A 209 17.74 -4.92 10.70
C PHE A 209 19.14 -5.53 10.39
N GLN A 210 19.69 -6.35 11.30
CA GLN A 210 20.91 -7.13 11.20
C GLN A 210 20.74 -8.54 10.61
N ASP A 211 19.52 -9.08 10.48
CA ASP A 211 19.34 -10.44 9.95
C ASP A 211 19.44 -10.49 8.41
N TRP A 212 20.28 -11.41 7.91
CA TRP A 212 20.54 -11.58 6.47
C TRP A 212 19.27 -11.86 5.64
N GLY A 213 18.31 -12.61 6.20
CA GLY A 213 17.04 -12.88 5.55
C GLY A 213 16.24 -11.61 5.25
N TYR A 214 16.19 -10.67 6.19
CA TYR A 214 15.49 -9.40 6.02
C TYR A 214 16.09 -8.57 4.89
N ARG A 215 17.42 -8.51 4.79
CA ARG A 215 18.13 -7.82 3.70
C ARG A 215 17.85 -8.44 2.34
N LEU A 216 17.81 -9.77 2.27
CA LEU A 216 17.44 -10.48 1.05
C LEU A 216 16.00 -10.14 0.64
N GLY A 217 15.08 -10.09 1.60
CA GLY A 217 13.71 -9.60 1.41
C GLY A 217 13.67 -8.20 0.81
N ILE A 218 14.45 -7.27 1.37
CA ILE A 218 14.59 -5.91 0.85
C ILE A 218 15.06 -5.91 -0.60
N LEU A 219 16.10 -6.69 -0.93
CA LEU A 219 16.62 -6.73 -2.30
C LEU A 219 15.59 -7.24 -3.31
N ILE A 220 14.85 -8.29 -2.94
CA ILE A 220 13.77 -8.83 -3.78
C ILE A 220 12.65 -7.79 -3.95
N GLY A 221 12.30 -7.08 -2.88
CA GLY A 221 11.25 -6.06 -2.93
C GLY A 221 11.67 -4.83 -3.74
N LEU A 222 12.92 -4.37 -3.61
CA LEU A 222 13.48 -3.31 -4.46
C LEU A 222 13.47 -3.73 -5.93
N PHE A 223 13.90 -4.96 -6.23
CA PHE A 223 13.83 -5.47 -7.60
C PHE A 223 12.40 -5.38 -8.14
N LEU A 224 11.39 -5.84 -7.38
CA LEU A 224 9.99 -5.73 -7.79
C LEU A 224 9.55 -4.27 -7.97
N VAL A 225 9.85 -3.39 -7.01
CA VAL A 225 9.44 -1.98 -7.03
C VAL A 225 10.06 -1.20 -8.18
N PHE A 226 11.28 -1.52 -8.60
CA PHE A 226 11.97 -0.78 -9.66
C PHE A 226 11.85 -1.44 -11.05
N THR A 227 11.58 -2.75 -11.13
CA THR A 227 11.30 -3.40 -12.43
C THR A 227 9.83 -3.35 -12.82
N ALA A 228 8.90 -3.25 -11.86
CA ALA A 228 7.48 -3.08 -12.17
C ALA A 228 7.17 -1.74 -12.88
N PRO A 229 7.83 -0.59 -12.59
CA PRO A 229 7.67 0.66 -13.33
C PRO A 229 8.38 0.69 -14.68
N GLU A 230 9.44 -0.10 -14.92
CA GLU A 230 10.03 -0.26 -16.26
C GLU A 230 9.06 -0.94 -17.26
N LEU A 231 7.93 -1.44 -16.76
CA LEU A 231 6.79 -1.87 -17.54
C LEU A 231 5.82 -0.72 -17.90
N HIS A 232 6.05 0.51 -17.41
CA HIS A 232 5.21 1.69 -17.67
C HIS A 232 5.77 2.63 -18.75
N HIS A 233 6.97 2.35 -19.28
CA HIS A 233 7.66 3.16 -20.31
C HIS A 233 8.06 2.36 -21.54
#